data_AF-S4P4R7-F1
#
_entry.id   AF-S4P4R7-F1
#
_cell.length_a   1.000
_cell.length_b   1.000
_cell.length_c   1.000
_cell.angle_alpha   90.00
_cell.angle_beta   90.00
_cell.angle_gamma   90.00
#
_symmetry.space_group_name_H-M   'P 1'
#
loop_
_entity.id
_entity.type
_entity.pdbx_description
1 polymer ?
#
loop_
_entity_poly.entity_id
_entity_poly.type
_entity_poly.pdbx_seq_one_letter_code
_entity_poly.pdbx_strand_id
1 'polypeptide(L)'
;MRYFAAVRGNVSETQVERKVLASSPIMEAIGNAKTTRNDNSSRFGKFIEIHFDPEYRICGASMRTYLLEKSRVTYQSAGERNYHIFYQLCAAARQMPDLKLDHQDCFHYLNQGGSPEIDGVNDLKAFNETKNALTTLGVTESEQQNMFTVLAAILHLGNVELTSSEEDAESAYIESDDTHLKTVCSLLGISKLELSRWLTHRRIASAHEVIVSRMDIQRAAFARDALAKRMYGELFAWLVQAVNRALDTGHAKKHFIGVLDIYGFETFEINSFEQFCINYANEKLQQQFNSHVFKLEQDEYIKEEISWKMIDFYDNQPCIDLIEDRLGVLALLDEECRVPQGSDQG
;
A
#
# COMPACT_ATOMS: atom_id res chain seq x y z
N MET A 1 -8.93 6.83 -18.88
CA MET A 1 -10.16 6.08 -18.51
C MET A 1 -11.44 6.72 -19.07
N ARG A 2 -11.82 7.95 -18.68
CA ARG A 2 -13.10 8.57 -19.12
C ARG A 2 -13.27 8.69 -20.64
N TYR A 3 -12.20 8.93 -21.38
CA TYR A 3 -12.24 8.97 -22.85
C TYR A 3 -12.68 7.62 -23.47
N PHE A 4 -12.10 6.51 -23.01
CA PHE A 4 -12.46 5.17 -23.51
C PHE A 4 -13.93 4.82 -23.20
N ALA A 5 -14.42 5.26 -22.04
CA ALA A 5 -15.84 5.13 -21.68
C ALA A 5 -16.75 5.96 -22.60
N ALA A 6 -16.35 7.19 -22.94
CA ALA A 6 -17.20 8.09 -23.72
C ALA A 6 -17.28 7.75 -25.23
N VAL A 7 -16.25 7.17 -25.82
CA VAL A 7 -16.12 7.03 -27.28
C VAL A 7 -16.70 5.73 -27.84
N ARG A 8 -17.01 4.74 -26.98
CA ARG A 8 -17.49 3.41 -27.41
C ARG A 8 -18.73 2.89 -26.66
N GLY A 9 -19.27 3.62 -25.68
CA GLY A 9 -20.43 3.16 -24.90
C GLY A 9 -21.76 3.32 -25.64
N ASN A 10 -22.41 2.22 -26.01
CA ASN A 10 -23.86 2.22 -26.22
C ASN A 10 -24.58 2.25 -24.86
N VAL A 11 -25.77 2.85 -24.80
CA VAL A 11 -26.53 3.19 -23.57
C VAL A 11 -26.84 1.99 -22.64
N SER A 12 -26.65 0.74 -23.10
CA SER A 12 -26.80 -0.48 -22.29
C SER A 12 -25.50 -1.08 -21.74
N GLU A 13 -24.31 -0.61 -22.16
CA GLU A 13 -22.98 -1.13 -21.78
C GLU A 13 -22.32 -0.37 -20.60
N THR A 14 -23.06 0.53 -19.96
CA THR A 14 -22.59 1.48 -18.92
C THR A 14 -22.14 0.86 -17.59
N GLN A 15 -22.27 -0.46 -17.37
CA GLN A 15 -21.93 -1.07 -16.08
C GLN A 15 -20.42 -1.23 -15.85
N VAL A 16 -19.65 -1.69 -16.84
CA VAL A 16 -18.20 -1.90 -16.65
C VAL A 16 -17.49 -0.58 -16.44
N GLU A 17 -17.83 0.44 -17.24
CA GLU A 17 -17.28 1.80 -17.12
C GLU A 17 -17.57 2.41 -15.75
N ARG A 18 -18.83 2.29 -15.28
CA ARG A 18 -19.22 2.78 -13.96
C ARG A 18 -18.45 2.07 -12.85
N LYS A 19 -18.22 0.76 -12.97
CA LYS A 19 -17.40 0.00 -12.01
C LYS A 19 -15.94 0.42 -12.05
N VAL A 20 -15.36 0.62 -13.23
CA VAL A 20 -13.99 1.13 -13.38
C VAL A 20 -13.84 2.49 -12.69
N LEU A 21 -14.78 3.41 -12.91
CA LEU A 21 -14.77 4.72 -12.24
C LEU A 21 -15.01 4.61 -10.73
N ALA A 22 -15.86 3.68 -10.28
CA ALA A 22 -16.09 3.41 -8.87
C ALA A 22 -14.87 2.79 -8.16
N SER A 23 -13.90 2.22 -8.88
CA SER A 23 -12.66 1.73 -8.27
C SER A 23 -11.75 2.85 -7.76
N SER A 24 -11.81 4.05 -8.36
CA SER A 24 -10.88 5.15 -8.02
C SER A 24 -11.04 5.64 -6.58
N PRO A 25 -12.24 6.00 -6.08
CA PRO A 25 -12.40 6.45 -4.68
C PRO A 25 -11.91 5.41 -3.67
N ILE A 26 -12.14 4.13 -3.95
CA ILE A 26 -11.68 3.03 -3.10
C ILE A 26 -10.17 3.00 -3.06
N MET A 27 -9.53 2.92 -4.23
CA MET A 27 -8.08 2.83 -4.32
C MET A 27 -7.36 4.07 -3.80
N GLU A 28 -7.96 5.25 -3.95
CA GLU A 28 -7.44 6.49 -3.35
C GLU A 28 -7.58 6.46 -1.82
N ALA A 29 -8.71 6.00 -1.27
CA ALA A 29 -8.89 5.92 0.18
C ALA A 29 -7.84 5.00 0.86
N ILE A 30 -7.58 3.82 0.28
CA ILE A 30 -6.67 2.80 0.85
C ILE A 30 -5.22 2.88 0.33
N GLY A 31 -4.96 3.71 -0.66
CA GLY A 31 -3.68 3.71 -1.37
C GLY A 31 -3.04 5.09 -1.47
N ASN A 32 -3.78 6.16 -1.17
CA ASN A 32 -3.26 7.51 -1.19
C ASN A 32 -3.16 8.10 0.23
N ALA A 33 -2.26 9.07 0.37
CA ALA A 33 -2.03 9.80 1.60
C ALA A 33 -1.55 11.23 1.31
N LYS A 34 -1.64 12.08 2.32
CA LYS A 34 -1.02 13.41 2.30
C LYS A 34 0.49 13.27 2.50
N THR A 35 1.26 13.86 1.62
CA THR A 35 2.71 14.09 1.78
C THR A 35 2.98 15.60 1.84
N THR A 36 4.22 15.97 2.11
CA THR A 36 4.66 17.39 2.06
C THR A 36 4.50 18.05 0.68
N ARG A 37 4.34 17.26 -0.39
CA ARG A 37 4.26 17.75 -1.78
C ARG A 37 2.88 17.64 -2.41
N ASN A 38 2.05 16.71 -1.94
CA ASN A 38 0.76 16.41 -2.54
C ASN A 38 -0.21 15.88 -1.48
N ASP A 39 -1.36 16.55 -1.37
CA ASP A 39 -2.41 16.18 -0.42
C ASP A 39 -3.10 14.85 -0.75
N ASN A 40 -3.00 14.37 -2.00
CA ASN A 40 -3.58 13.09 -2.44
C ASN A 40 -2.56 12.25 -3.23
N SER A 41 -1.37 12.05 -2.65
CA SER A 41 -0.31 11.27 -3.28
C SER A 41 -0.62 9.77 -3.28
N SER A 42 -0.62 9.13 -4.45
CA SER A 42 -0.59 7.67 -4.55
C SER A 42 0.65 7.12 -3.84
N ARG A 43 0.48 6.11 -2.98
CA ARG A 43 1.56 5.38 -2.27
C ARG A 43 1.61 3.88 -2.66
N PHE A 44 0.96 3.52 -3.77
CA PHE A 44 1.12 2.28 -4.54
C PHE A 44 1.20 2.62 -6.05
N GLY A 45 1.87 1.79 -6.85
CA GLY A 45 1.77 1.80 -8.31
C GLY A 45 0.55 1.02 -8.79
N LYS A 46 -0.13 1.50 -9.82
CA LYS A 46 -1.40 0.97 -10.33
C LYS A 46 -1.32 0.76 -11.84
N PHE A 47 -1.51 -0.47 -12.30
CA PHE A 47 -1.63 -0.79 -13.72
C PHE A 47 -3.02 -1.34 -14.00
N ILE A 48 -3.82 -0.60 -14.76
CA ILE A 48 -5.18 -1.02 -15.15
C ILE A 48 -5.16 -1.43 -16.62
N GLU A 49 -5.48 -2.69 -16.88
CA GLU A 49 -5.77 -3.19 -18.21
C GLU A 49 -7.27 -3.02 -18.48
N ILE A 50 -7.61 -2.29 -19.54
CA ILE A 50 -8.96 -2.27 -20.11
C ILE A 50 -9.01 -3.32 -21.21
N HIS A 51 -9.90 -4.30 -21.09
CA HIS A 51 -10.00 -5.42 -22.03
C HIS A 51 -11.03 -5.13 -23.11
N PHE A 52 -10.71 -5.53 -24.33
CA PHE A 52 -11.55 -5.37 -25.51
C PHE A 52 -11.91 -6.73 -26.13
N ASP A 53 -13.17 -6.85 -26.55
CA ASP A 53 -13.65 -7.98 -27.34
C ASP A 53 -13.15 -7.91 -28.81
N PRO A 54 -13.42 -8.92 -29.65
CA PRO A 54 -13.03 -8.91 -31.06
C PRO A 54 -13.61 -7.75 -31.89
N GLU A 55 -14.69 -7.12 -31.43
CA GLU A 55 -15.32 -5.95 -32.04
C GLU A 55 -14.80 -4.61 -31.47
N TYR A 56 -13.76 -4.65 -30.62
CA TYR A 56 -13.15 -3.51 -29.95
C TYR A 56 -14.10 -2.75 -29.01
N ARG A 57 -15.04 -3.45 -28.38
CA ARG A 57 -15.88 -2.92 -27.29
C ARG A 57 -15.25 -3.28 -25.94
N ILE A 58 -15.45 -2.42 -24.95
CA ILE A 58 -14.96 -2.66 -23.59
C ILE A 58 -15.72 -3.84 -23.02
N CYS A 59 -15.02 -4.95 -22.81
CA CYS A 59 -15.61 -6.15 -22.25
C CYS A 59 -15.26 -6.32 -20.77
N GLY A 60 -14.21 -5.69 -20.25
CA GLY A 60 -13.82 -5.84 -18.85
C GLY A 60 -12.62 -5.00 -18.47
N ALA A 61 -12.16 -5.13 -17.22
CA ALA A 61 -10.89 -4.56 -16.79
C ALA A 61 -10.22 -5.43 -15.72
N SER A 62 -8.92 -5.27 -15.56
CA SER A 62 -8.18 -5.84 -14.43
C SER A 62 -7.10 -4.88 -13.95
N MET A 63 -6.86 -4.87 -12.65
CA MET A 63 -5.90 -4.02 -11.97
C MET A 63 -4.78 -4.87 -11.36
N ARG A 64 -3.55 -4.45 -11.58
CA ARG A 64 -2.36 -4.91 -10.87
C ARG A 64 -1.81 -3.75 -10.05
N THR A 65 -1.26 -4.07 -8.89
CA THR A 65 -0.68 -3.09 -7.97
C THR A 65 0.76 -3.45 -7.64
N TYR A 66 1.56 -2.44 -7.38
CA TYR A 66 3.00 -2.55 -7.17
C TYR A 66 3.43 -1.66 -5.99
N LEU A 67 4.45 -2.10 -5.25
CA LEU A 67 5.20 -1.27 -4.30
C LEU A 67 4.37 -0.48 -3.27
N LEU A 68 3.30 -1.06 -2.72
CA LEU A 68 2.57 -0.43 -1.61
C LEU A 68 3.54 -0.04 -0.47
N GLU A 69 3.56 1.24 -0.11
CA GLU A 69 4.40 1.80 0.96
C GLU A 69 3.87 1.36 2.33
N LYS A 70 4.27 0.15 2.76
CA LYS A 70 3.79 -0.44 4.01
C LYS A 70 4.24 0.33 5.24
N SER A 71 5.41 0.96 5.23
CA SER A 71 5.95 1.73 6.36
C SER A 71 5.02 2.87 6.78
N ARG A 72 4.30 3.49 5.84
CA ARG A 72 3.33 4.55 6.12
C ARG A 72 2.24 4.16 7.12
N VAL A 73 1.91 2.87 7.21
CA VAL A 73 0.90 2.37 8.15
C VAL A 73 1.31 2.65 9.60
N THR A 74 2.60 2.59 9.91
CA THR A 74 3.11 2.67 11.29
C THR A 74 3.96 3.91 11.54
N TYR A 75 4.37 4.62 10.49
CA TYR A 75 5.22 5.81 10.59
C TYR A 75 4.78 6.92 9.63
N GLN A 76 4.82 8.18 10.11
CA GLN A 76 4.64 9.37 9.27
C GLN A 76 5.63 10.45 9.65
N SER A 77 6.24 11.10 8.65
CA SER A 77 7.07 12.28 8.86
C SER A 77 6.22 13.53 9.15
N ALA A 78 6.85 14.58 9.70
CA ALA A 78 6.18 15.84 9.99
C ALA A 78 5.51 16.43 8.75
N GLY A 79 4.26 16.88 8.89
CA GLY A 79 3.44 17.41 7.80
C GLY A 79 2.71 16.35 6.97
N GLU A 80 2.94 15.05 7.20
CA GLU A 80 2.32 13.96 6.45
C GLU A 80 1.15 13.30 7.20
N ARG A 81 0.34 12.53 6.45
CA ARG A 81 -0.70 11.65 7.00
C ARG A 81 -0.41 10.18 6.70
N ASN A 82 -1.10 9.31 7.44
CA ASN A 82 -1.32 7.93 7.05
C ASN A 82 -2.33 7.86 5.87
N TYR A 83 -2.71 6.66 5.44
CA TYR A 83 -3.71 6.47 4.38
C TYR A 83 -5.05 7.11 4.74
N HIS A 84 -5.70 7.73 3.74
CA HIS A 84 -6.93 8.51 3.93
C HIS A 84 -8.04 7.73 4.63
N ILE A 85 -8.15 6.42 4.36
CA ILE A 85 -9.20 5.57 4.93
C ILE A 85 -9.22 5.58 6.46
N PHE A 86 -8.07 5.76 7.13
CA PHE A 86 -8.05 5.80 8.60
C PHE A 86 -8.71 7.07 9.15
N TYR A 87 -8.45 8.22 8.52
CA TYR A 87 -9.08 9.50 8.89
C TYR A 87 -10.58 9.49 8.56
N GLN A 88 -10.94 8.94 7.40
CA GLN A 88 -12.33 8.67 7.02
C GLN A 88 -13.05 7.80 8.06
N LEU A 89 -12.38 6.76 8.56
CA LEU A 89 -12.93 5.84 9.55
C LEU A 89 -13.13 6.51 10.92
N CYS A 90 -12.14 7.28 11.40
CA CYS A 90 -12.26 8.09 12.62
C CYS A 90 -13.39 9.12 12.51
N ALA A 91 -13.52 9.81 11.37
CA ALA A 91 -14.60 10.76 11.13
C ALA A 91 -15.99 10.09 11.17
N ALA A 92 -16.07 8.82 10.76
CA ALA A 92 -17.28 8.00 10.78
C ALA A 92 -17.50 7.21 12.09
N ALA A 93 -16.66 7.40 13.13
CA ALA A 93 -16.71 6.61 14.38
C ALA A 93 -18.10 6.53 15.01
N ARG A 94 -18.88 7.63 14.99
CA ARG A 94 -20.25 7.66 15.52
C ARG A 94 -21.23 6.73 14.80
N GLN A 95 -20.95 6.38 13.54
CA GLN A 95 -21.78 5.46 12.77
C GLN A 95 -21.47 3.99 13.09
N MET A 96 -20.32 3.71 13.71
CA MET A 96 -19.80 2.36 13.96
C MET A 96 -19.25 2.25 15.39
N PRO A 97 -20.09 2.41 16.43
CA PRO A 97 -19.65 2.44 17.82
C PRO A 97 -18.95 1.14 18.28
N ASP A 98 -19.30 0.01 17.66
CA ASP A 98 -18.70 -1.29 17.97
C ASP A 98 -17.20 -1.35 17.66
N LEU A 99 -16.71 -0.49 16.76
CA LEU A 99 -15.29 -0.37 16.42
C LEU A 99 -14.49 0.36 17.50
N LYS A 100 -15.16 1.02 18.47
CA LYS A 100 -14.54 1.78 19.57
C LYS A 100 -13.51 2.82 19.14
N LEU A 101 -13.74 3.42 17.97
CA LEU A 101 -12.88 4.47 17.43
C LEU A 101 -13.13 5.81 18.12
N ASP A 102 -12.07 6.60 18.24
CA ASP A 102 -12.07 7.96 18.77
C ASP A 102 -11.52 8.94 17.71
N HIS A 103 -11.28 10.19 18.11
CA HIS A 103 -10.60 11.19 17.29
C HIS A 103 -9.25 10.66 16.78
N GLN A 104 -8.88 11.03 15.55
CA GLN A 104 -7.64 10.56 14.91
C GLN A 104 -6.37 10.84 15.73
N ASP A 105 -6.34 11.93 16.49
CA ASP A 105 -5.19 12.28 17.34
C ASP A 105 -4.98 11.31 18.51
N CYS A 106 -6.01 10.54 18.88
CA CYS A 106 -5.92 9.51 19.93
C CYS A 106 -5.14 8.27 19.49
N PHE A 107 -4.83 8.12 18.20
CA PHE A 107 -4.15 6.93 17.66
C PHE A 107 -2.70 7.24 17.26
N HIS A 108 -1.76 6.46 17.82
CA HIS A 108 -0.33 6.59 17.56
C HIS A 108 0.01 6.48 16.07
N TYR A 109 -0.70 5.64 15.32
CA TYR A 109 -0.47 5.51 13.87
C TYR A 109 -1.03 6.66 13.03
N LEU A 110 -1.69 7.67 13.63
CA LEU A 110 -2.29 8.80 12.91
C LEU A 110 -1.78 10.17 13.36
N ASN A 111 -1.14 10.25 14.53
CA ASN A 111 -0.78 11.52 15.17
C ASN A 111 0.70 11.94 15.02
N GLN A 112 1.55 11.10 14.41
CA GLN A 112 2.99 11.36 14.30
C GLN A 112 3.33 12.56 13.39
N GLY A 113 2.57 12.75 12.31
CA GLY A 113 2.84 13.80 11.34
C GLY A 113 2.36 15.20 11.76
N GLY A 114 1.55 15.32 12.82
CA GLY A 114 1.05 16.62 13.31
C GLY A 114 0.18 17.40 12.32
N SER A 115 -0.31 16.75 11.26
CA SER A 115 -1.15 17.38 10.22
C SER A 115 -2.39 16.53 9.92
N PRO A 116 -3.31 16.39 10.89
CA PRO A 116 -4.42 15.42 10.77
C PRO A 116 -5.48 15.85 9.73
N GLU A 117 -5.59 17.15 9.45
CA GLU A 117 -6.55 17.73 8.48
C GLU A 117 -5.89 18.08 7.13
N ILE A 118 -6.71 18.08 6.08
CA ILE A 118 -6.39 18.59 4.74
C ILE A 118 -7.39 19.67 4.40
N ASP A 119 -6.91 20.83 3.94
CA ASP A 119 -7.78 21.94 3.57
C ASP A 119 -8.75 21.54 2.43
N GLY A 120 -10.02 21.91 2.59
CA GLY A 120 -11.09 21.57 1.64
C GLY A 120 -11.53 20.10 1.60
N VAL A 121 -10.94 19.20 2.41
CA VAL A 121 -11.34 17.78 2.46
C VAL A 121 -12.26 17.53 3.65
N ASN A 122 -13.38 16.84 3.40
CA ASN A 122 -14.27 16.34 4.45
C ASN A 122 -14.19 14.82 4.50
N ASP A 123 -13.44 14.30 5.48
CA ASP A 123 -13.19 12.85 5.63
C ASP A 123 -14.48 12.04 5.87
N LEU A 124 -15.50 12.60 6.53
CA LEU A 124 -16.80 11.93 6.69
C LEU A 124 -17.55 11.81 5.36
N LYS A 125 -17.51 12.85 4.52
CA LYS A 125 -18.10 12.81 3.19
C LYS A 125 -17.37 11.79 2.31
N ALA A 126 -16.03 11.83 2.32
CA ALA A 126 -15.19 10.88 1.60
C ALA A 126 -15.43 9.43 2.05
N PHE A 127 -15.62 9.19 3.36
CA PHE A 127 -16.01 7.87 3.88
C PHE A 127 -17.29 7.34 3.23
N ASN A 128 -18.34 8.18 3.14
CA ASN A 128 -19.60 7.79 2.52
C ASN A 128 -19.44 7.52 1.01
N GLU A 129 -18.59 8.28 0.33
CA GLU A 129 -18.25 8.05 -1.08
C GLU A 129 -17.53 6.70 -1.26
N THR A 130 -16.55 6.39 -0.41
CA THR A 130 -15.86 5.09 -0.37
C THR A 130 -16.84 3.94 -0.12
N LYS A 131 -17.73 4.07 0.88
CA LYS A 131 -18.75 3.08 1.21
C LYS A 131 -19.70 2.82 0.03
N ASN A 132 -20.18 3.88 -0.62
CA ASN A 132 -21.04 3.77 -1.80
C ASN A 132 -20.33 3.13 -3.00
N ALA A 133 -19.03 3.43 -3.17
CA ALA A 133 -18.21 2.84 -4.22
C ALA A 133 -18.01 1.32 -3.99
N LEU A 134 -17.74 0.90 -2.74
CA LEU A 134 -17.65 -0.52 -2.37
C LEU A 134 -18.94 -1.28 -2.70
N THR A 135 -20.09 -0.72 -2.33
CA THR A 135 -21.41 -1.28 -2.68
C THR A 135 -21.61 -1.37 -4.20
N THR A 136 -21.17 -0.35 -4.95
CA THR A 136 -21.26 -0.34 -6.43
C THR A 136 -20.42 -1.44 -7.07
N LEU A 137 -19.29 -1.81 -6.45
CA LEU A 137 -18.46 -2.94 -6.89
C LEU A 137 -18.93 -4.30 -6.35
N GLY A 138 -20.04 -4.34 -5.62
CA GLY A 138 -20.60 -5.58 -5.11
C GLY A 138 -19.90 -6.13 -3.87
N VAL A 139 -19.10 -5.31 -3.16
CA VAL A 139 -18.61 -5.65 -1.83
C VAL A 139 -19.79 -5.57 -0.86
N THR A 140 -20.15 -6.69 -0.25
CA THR A 140 -21.33 -6.78 0.62
C THR A 140 -21.17 -5.97 1.90
N GLU A 141 -22.26 -5.58 2.55
CA GLU A 141 -22.19 -4.84 3.82
C GLU A 141 -21.41 -5.60 4.90
N SER A 142 -21.49 -6.94 4.92
CA SER A 142 -20.71 -7.79 5.81
C SER A 142 -19.21 -7.71 5.52
N GLU A 143 -18.82 -7.79 4.24
CA GLU A 143 -17.41 -7.63 3.83
C GLU A 143 -16.89 -6.22 4.13
N GLN A 144 -17.70 -5.18 3.92
CA GLN A 144 -17.36 -3.80 4.28
C GLN A 144 -17.14 -3.67 5.79
N GLN A 145 -18.04 -4.24 6.60
CA GLN A 145 -17.89 -4.24 8.05
C GLN A 145 -16.62 -4.97 8.48
N ASN A 146 -16.30 -6.12 7.89
CA ASN A 146 -15.07 -6.85 8.17
C ASN A 146 -13.82 -6.02 7.80
N MET A 147 -13.85 -5.33 6.66
CA MET A 147 -12.78 -4.42 6.23
C MET A 147 -12.56 -3.30 7.26
N PHE A 148 -13.63 -2.65 7.72
CA PHE A 148 -13.56 -1.59 8.73
C PHE A 148 -13.11 -2.12 10.10
N THR A 149 -13.52 -3.34 10.48
CA THR A 149 -13.05 -4.03 11.69
C THR A 149 -11.53 -4.26 11.67
N VAL A 150 -10.97 -4.70 10.53
CA VAL A 150 -9.52 -4.90 10.40
C VAL A 150 -8.78 -3.57 10.49
N LEU A 151 -9.27 -2.51 9.84
CA LEU A 151 -8.68 -1.17 9.92
C LEU A 151 -8.70 -0.61 11.35
N ALA A 152 -9.82 -0.73 12.05
CA ALA A 152 -9.93 -0.32 13.44
C ALA A 152 -8.98 -1.13 14.35
N ALA A 153 -8.87 -2.45 14.13
CA ALA A 153 -7.93 -3.28 14.87
C ALA A 153 -6.46 -2.85 14.66
N ILE A 154 -6.08 -2.40 13.45
CA ILE A 154 -4.75 -1.85 13.19
C ILE A 154 -4.51 -0.57 14.02
N LEU A 155 -5.49 0.33 14.09
CA LEU A 155 -5.38 1.56 14.89
C LEU A 155 -5.25 1.25 16.38
N HIS A 156 -6.10 0.37 16.93
CA HIS A 156 -5.97 -0.04 18.33
C HIS A 156 -4.66 -0.77 18.59
N LEU A 157 -4.17 -1.60 17.66
CA LEU A 157 -2.89 -2.29 17.81
C LEU A 157 -1.72 -1.31 17.98
N GLY A 158 -1.71 -0.18 17.27
CA GLY A 158 -0.68 0.85 17.41
C GLY A 158 -0.64 1.54 18.77
N ASN A 159 -1.73 1.48 19.52
CA ASN A 159 -1.86 2.04 20.86
C ASN A 159 -1.65 1.01 21.99
N VAL A 160 -1.37 -0.25 21.68
CA VAL A 160 -1.01 -1.22 22.71
C VAL A 160 0.33 -0.79 23.30
N GLU A 161 0.32 -0.51 24.60
CA GLU A 161 1.50 -0.02 25.32
C GLU A 161 2.42 -1.18 25.70
N LEU A 162 3.70 -1.02 25.38
CA LEU A 162 4.77 -1.95 25.73
C LEU A 162 5.60 -1.31 26.84
N THR A 163 5.54 -1.89 28.03
CA THR A 163 6.26 -1.42 29.23
C THR A 163 7.34 -2.42 29.64
N SER A 164 8.18 -2.06 30.59
CA SER A 164 9.03 -3.01 31.33
C SER A 164 8.47 -3.22 32.73
N SER A 165 8.72 -4.40 33.32
CA SER A 165 8.33 -4.64 34.72
C SER A 165 9.45 -4.23 35.67
N GLU A 166 9.11 -3.92 36.93
CA GLU A 166 10.10 -3.62 37.97
C GLU A 166 11.05 -4.80 38.25
N GLU A 167 10.59 -6.03 38.01
CA GLU A 167 11.37 -7.27 38.22
C GLU A 167 12.28 -7.63 37.02
N ASP A 168 11.97 -7.14 35.82
CA ASP A 168 12.64 -7.50 34.57
C ASP A 168 12.64 -6.29 33.62
N ALA A 169 13.54 -5.35 33.89
CA ALA A 169 13.62 -4.07 33.19
C ALA A 169 14.02 -4.18 31.70
N GLU A 170 14.53 -5.35 31.26
CA GLU A 170 15.00 -5.58 29.90
C GLU A 170 13.93 -6.22 28.99
N SER A 171 12.84 -6.74 29.57
CA SER A 171 11.80 -7.45 28.83
C SER A 171 10.54 -6.60 28.61
N ALA A 172 9.92 -6.76 27.44
CA ALA A 172 8.64 -6.16 27.11
C ALA A 172 7.48 -6.86 27.83
N TYR A 173 6.59 -6.05 28.37
CA TYR A 173 5.35 -6.44 29.02
C TYR A 173 4.18 -5.64 28.45
N ILE A 174 2.96 -6.20 28.52
CA ILE A 174 1.73 -5.49 28.18
C ILE A 174 0.78 -5.65 29.36
N GLU A 175 0.23 -4.54 29.84
CA GLU A 175 -0.67 -4.54 30.99
C GLU A 175 -1.91 -5.42 30.77
N SER A 176 -2.24 -6.19 31.81
CA SER A 176 -3.36 -7.13 31.77
C SER A 176 -4.72 -6.46 31.61
N ASP A 177 -4.82 -5.16 31.88
CA ASP A 177 -6.01 -4.36 31.72
C ASP A 177 -6.00 -3.42 30.51
N ASP A 178 -4.92 -3.41 29.71
CA ASP A 178 -4.79 -2.61 28.47
C ASP A 178 -6.07 -2.70 27.62
N THR A 179 -6.66 -1.53 27.40
CA THR A 179 -7.98 -1.33 26.78
C THR A 179 -7.93 -1.52 25.27
N HIS A 180 -6.81 -1.13 24.64
CA HIS A 180 -6.59 -1.28 23.21
C HIS A 180 -6.38 -2.75 22.85
N LEU A 181 -5.58 -3.48 23.62
CA LEU A 181 -5.38 -4.93 23.47
C LEU A 181 -6.70 -5.70 23.62
N LYS A 182 -7.51 -5.36 24.64
CA LYS A 182 -8.86 -5.94 24.80
C LYS A 182 -9.73 -5.68 23.57
N THR A 183 -9.65 -4.48 23.00
CA THR A 183 -10.42 -4.09 21.83
C THR A 183 -9.96 -4.82 20.57
N VAL A 184 -8.65 -4.90 20.30
CA VAL A 184 -8.08 -5.70 19.19
C VAL A 184 -8.56 -7.14 19.27
N CYS A 185 -8.46 -7.77 20.44
CA CYS A 185 -8.91 -9.15 20.65
C CYS A 185 -10.41 -9.33 20.41
N SER A 186 -11.23 -8.36 20.83
CA SER A 186 -12.69 -8.37 20.60
C SER A 186 -13.04 -8.23 19.12
N LEU A 187 -12.35 -7.35 18.39
CA LEU A 187 -12.60 -7.09 16.97
C LEU A 187 -12.18 -8.28 16.10
N LEU A 188 -11.03 -8.89 16.41
CA LEU A 188 -10.48 -10.00 15.62
C LEU A 188 -10.95 -11.39 16.09
N GLY A 189 -11.66 -11.48 17.23
CA GLY A 189 -12.13 -12.75 17.79
C GLY A 189 -10.99 -13.66 18.26
N ILE A 190 -9.91 -13.09 18.80
CA ILE A 190 -8.70 -13.82 19.21
C ILE A 190 -8.44 -13.71 20.72
N SER A 191 -7.70 -14.68 21.27
CA SER A 191 -7.36 -14.72 22.70
C SER A 191 -6.42 -13.59 23.10
N LYS A 192 -6.78 -12.85 24.16
CA LYS A 192 -5.91 -11.84 24.78
C LYS A 192 -4.60 -12.43 25.27
N LEU A 193 -4.66 -13.62 25.88
CA LEU A 193 -3.49 -14.30 26.42
C LEU A 193 -2.50 -14.66 25.30
N GLU A 194 -3.00 -15.21 24.19
CA GLU A 194 -2.14 -15.59 23.06
C GLU A 194 -1.55 -14.36 22.35
N LEU A 195 -2.37 -13.33 22.07
CA LEU A 195 -1.88 -12.13 21.41
C LEU A 195 -0.82 -11.41 22.26
N SER A 196 -1.07 -11.22 23.56
CA SER A 196 -0.12 -10.60 24.48
C SER A 196 1.21 -11.39 24.53
N ARG A 197 1.13 -12.72 24.63
CA ARG A 197 2.29 -13.59 24.65
C ARG A 197 3.13 -13.43 23.37
N TRP A 198 2.51 -13.49 22.19
CA TRP A 198 3.24 -13.47 20.93
C TRP A 198 3.65 -12.07 20.45
N LEU A 199 3.11 -11.01 21.05
CA LEU A 199 3.65 -9.65 20.89
C LEU A 199 4.92 -9.41 21.72
N THR A 200 5.10 -10.13 22.83
CA THR A 200 6.20 -9.93 23.79
C THR A 200 7.24 -11.04 23.76
N HIS A 201 6.94 -12.18 23.14
CA HIS A 201 7.83 -13.34 23.05
C HIS A 201 8.09 -13.73 21.61
N ARG A 202 9.28 -14.29 21.37
CA ARG A 202 9.65 -14.91 20.11
C ARG A 202 9.94 -16.39 20.28
N ARG A 203 9.64 -17.17 19.25
CA ARG A 203 9.97 -18.59 19.16
C ARG A 203 11.26 -18.77 18.38
N ILE A 204 12.29 -19.30 19.02
CA ILE A 204 13.57 -19.63 18.42
C ILE A 204 13.60 -21.14 18.24
N ALA A 205 13.64 -21.60 16.98
CA ALA A 205 13.76 -23.01 16.66
C ALA A 205 15.20 -23.32 16.23
N SER A 206 15.84 -24.21 16.98
CA SER A 206 17.15 -24.78 16.67
C SER A 206 16.97 -26.23 16.22
N ALA A 207 18.03 -26.86 15.69
CA ALA A 207 17.96 -28.25 15.19
C ALA A 207 17.52 -29.28 16.26
N HIS A 208 17.68 -28.97 17.55
CA HIS A 208 17.44 -29.89 18.66
C HIS A 208 16.32 -29.43 19.62
N GLU A 209 15.92 -28.15 19.58
CA GLU A 209 14.99 -27.58 20.56
C GLU A 209 14.25 -26.35 20.05
N VAL A 210 13.12 -26.04 20.70
CA VAL A 210 12.34 -24.84 20.46
C VAL A 210 12.25 -24.06 21.77
N ILE A 211 12.91 -22.90 21.82
CA ILE A 211 12.93 -22.02 22.98
C ILE A 211 11.98 -20.85 22.73
N VAL A 212 11.14 -20.53 23.70
CA VAL A 212 10.37 -19.28 23.71
C VAL A 212 11.07 -18.32 24.63
N SER A 213 11.49 -17.17 24.10
CA SER A 213 12.21 -16.12 24.84
C SER A 213 11.43 -14.82 24.79
N ARG A 214 11.50 -14.03 25.87
CA ARG A 214 10.98 -12.66 25.90
C ARG A 214 11.81 -11.76 24.98
N MET A 215 11.16 -10.76 24.41
CA MET A 215 11.78 -9.72 23.62
C MET A 215 11.94 -8.46 24.46
N ASP A 216 12.94 -7.64 24.14
CA ASP A 216 13.02 -6.26 24.63
C ASP A 216 11.89 -5.39 24.02
N ILE A 217 11.66 -4.22 24.62
CA ILE A 217 10.59 -3.29 24.20
C ILE A 217 10.72 -2.91 22.73
N GLN A 218 11.95 -2.64 22.26
CA GLN A 218 12.17 -2.22 20.88
C GLN A 218 11.77 -3.32 19.90
N ARG A 219 12.24 -4.56 20.11
CA ARG A 219 11.88 -5.72 19.27
C ARG A 219 10.39 -6.04 19.32
N ALA A 220 9.76 -5.93 20.48
CA ALA A 220 8.32 -6.10 20.61
C ALA A 220 7.53 -5.03 19.83
N ALA A 221 7.98 -3.77 19.86
CA ALA A 221 7.39 -2.69 19.07
C ALA A 221 7.56 -2.94 17.57
N PHE A 222 8.77 -3.33 17.13
CA PHE A 222 8.99 -3.72 15.73
C PHE A 222 8.10 -4.89 15.29
N ALA A 223 7.88 -5.88 16.16
CA ALA A 223 7.00 -7.01 15.86
C ALA A 223 5.52 -6.60 15.75
N ARG A 224 5.04 -5.74 16.66
CA ARG A 224 3.70 -5.14 16.63
C ARG A 224 3.48 -4.35 15.34
N ASP A 225 4.45 -3.52 14.96
CA ASP A 225 4.39 -2.70 13.76
C ASP A 225 4.46 -3.56 12.49
N ALA A 226 5.30 -4.61 12.49
CA ALA A 226 5.35 -5.58 11.40
C ALA A 226 4.01 -6.31 11.20
N LEU A 227 3.33 -6.67 12.30
CA LEU A 227 1.98 -7.26 12.24
C LEU A 227 0.97 -6.27 11.64
N ALA A 228 0.97 -5.01 12.08
CA ALA A 228 0.10 -3.97 11.52
C ALA A 228 0.31 -3.79 10.01
N LYS A 229 1.57 -3.69 9.57
CA LYS A 229 1.95 -3.62 8.15
C LYS A 229 1.49 -4.84 7.36
N ARG A 230 1.58 -6.03 7.95
CA ARG A 230 1.11 -7.28 7.33
C ARG A 230 -0.41 -7.29 7.18
N MET A 231 -1.15 -6.95 8.23
CA MET A 231 -2.61 -6.88 8.21
C MET A 231 -3.11 -5.92 7.13
N TYR A 232 -2.51 -4.71 7.05
CA TYR A 232 -2.85 -3.74 6.03
C TYR A 232 -2.53 -4.23 4.62
N GLY A 233 -1.35 -4.83 4.41
CA GLY A 233 -0.96 -5.37 3.12
C GLY A 233 -1.88 -6.48 2.60
N GLU A 234 -2.32 -7.39 3.49
CA GLU A 234 -3.29 -8.43 3.14
C GLU A 234 -4.68 -7.85 2.85
N LEU A 235 -5.12 -6.86 3.63
CA LEU A 235 -6.38 -6.14 3.39
C LEU A 235 -6.38 -5.44 2.01
N PHE A 236 -5.29 -4.74 1.70
CA PHE A 236 -5.09 -4.08 0.41
C PHE A 236 -5.14 -5.08 -0.74
N ALA A 237 -4.43 -6.21 -0.62
CA ALA A 237 -4.42 -7.26 -1.63
C ALA A 237 -5.81 -7.88 -1.83
N TRP A 238 -6.54 -8.16 -0.75
CA TRP A 238 -7.92 -8.63 -0.80
C TRP A 238 -8.84 -7.63 -1.52
N LEU A 239 -8.69 -6.33 -1.25
CA LEU A 239 -9.54 -5.31 -1.88
C LEU A 239 -9.26 -5.20 -3.38
N VAL A 240 -8.00 -5.27 -3.80
CA VAL A 240 -7.64 -5.35 -5.23
C VAL A 240 -8.27 -6.57 -5.89
N GLN A 241 -8.28 -7.73 -5.21
CA GLN A 241 -8.97 -8.92 -5.71
C GLN A 241 -10.48 -8.70 -5.80
N ALA A 242 -11.11 -8.04 -4.82
CA ALA A 242 -12.54 -7.72 -4.85
C ALA A 242 -12.90 -6.79 -6.01
N VAL A 243 -12.09 -5.75 -6.24
CA VAL A 243 -12.21 -4.86 -7.41
C VAL A 243 -12.08 -5.68 -8.70
N ASN A 244 -11.08 -6.55 -8.82
CA ASN A 244 -10.89 -7.39 -10.02
C ASN A 244 -12.06 -8.34 -10.25
N ARG A 245 -12.62 -8.97 -9.21
CA ARG A 245 -13.83 -9.80 -9.34
C ARG A 245 -15.01 -9.00 -9.86
N ALA A 246 -15.15 -7.74 -9.47
CA ALA A 246 -16.23 -6.88 -9.92
C ALA A 246 -16.08 -6.45 -11.40
N LEU A 247 -14.84 -6.28 -11.86
CA LEU A 247 -14.48 -5.81 -13.20
C LEU A 247 -14.37 -6.94 -14.24
N ASP A 248 -14.22 -8.18 -13.81
CA ASP A 248 -14.21 -9.34 -14.70
C ASP A 248 -15.63 -9.69 -15.16
N THR A 249 -15.79 -9.88 -16.47
CA THR A 249 -17.07 -10.21 -17.10
C THR A 249 -17.06 -11.60 -17.74
N GLY A 250 -15.96 -12.35 -17.63
CA GLY A 250 -15.83 -13.70 -18.18
C GLY A 250 -15.71 -13.78 -19.70
N HIS A 251 -15.62 -12.66 -20.42
CA HIS A 251 -15.43 -12.64 -21.87
C HIS A 251 -13.99 -13.02 -22.27
N ALA A 252 -13.83 -13.59 -23.46
CA ALA A 252 -12.51 -13.92 -24.01
C ALA A 252 -11.70 -12.63 -24.26
N LYS A 253 -10.53 -12.55 -23.63
CA LYS A 253 -9.63 -11.39 -23.69
C LYS A 253 -8.71 -11.53 -24.91
N LYS A 254 -8.81 -10.61 -25.89
CA LYS A 254 -7.95 -10.63 -27.08
C LYS A 254 -7.01 -9.42 -27.15
N HIS A 255 -7.53 -8.23 -26.87
CA HIS A 255 -6.77 -6.99 -26.89
C HIS A 255 -6.98 -6.22 -25.58
N PHE A 256 -5.99 -5.44 -25.18
CA PHE A 256 -6.11 -4.56 -24.02
C PHE A 256 -5.37 -3.24 -24.23
N ILE A 257 -5.82 -2.21 -23.51
CA ILE A 257 -5.08 -0.97 -23.33
C ILE A 257 -4.70 -0.90 -21.86
N GLY A 258 -3.40 -0.88 -21.58
CA GLY A 258 -2.86 -0.73 -20.24
C GLY A 258 -2.66 0.74 -19.89
N VAL A 259 -3.14 1.15 -18.73
CA VAL A 259 -2.89 2.48 -18.14
C VAL A 259 -2.06 2.28 -16.88
N LEU A 260 -0.80 2.73 -16.93
CA LEU A 260 0.10 2.73 -15.79
C LEU A 260 0.03 4.09 -15.10
N ASP A 261 -0.22 4.06 -13.80
CA ASP A 261 -0.26 5.20 -12.88
C ASP A 261 0.63 4.85 -11.69
N ILE A 262 1.82 5.43 -11.64
CA ILE A 262 2.85 5.17 -10.64
C ILE A 262 3.49 6.50 -10.25
N TYR A 263 4.07 6.56 -9.05
CA TYR A 263 4.81 7.73 -8.58
C TYR A 263 5.91 8.11 -9.57
N GLY A 264 6.07 9.42 -9.76
CA GLY A 264 7.27 9.96 -10.38
C GLY A 264 8.47 9.90 -9.43
N PHE A 265 9.60 10.44 -9.90
CA PHE A 265 10.81 10.55 -9.10
C PHE A 265 10.56 11.41 -7.83
N GLU A 266 11.02 10.93 -6.68
CA GLU A 266 10.86 11.60 -5.38
C GLU A 266 12.22 11.89 -4.74
N THR A 267 12.37 13.08 -4.17
CA THR A 267 13.56 13.46 -3.41
C THR A 267 13.18 14.43 -2.32
N PHE A 268 13.36 14.09 -1.05
CA PHE A 268 13.06 14.94 0.10
C PHE A 268 14.34 15.37 0.81
N GLU A 269 14.22 16.16 1.89
CA GLU A 269 15.36 16.51 2.75
C GLU A 269 16.01 15.27 3.36
N ILE A 270 15.20 14.28 3.75
CA ILE A 270 15.64 12.96 4.21
C ILE A 270 15.00 11.92 3.30
N ASN A 271 15.82 11.11 2.63
CA ASN A 271 15.37 10.03 1.76
C ASN A 271 15.64 8.69 2.45
N SER A 272 14.68 7.78 2.35
CA SER A 272 14.73 6.44 2.93
C SER A 272 14.66 5.38 1.83
N PHE A 273 14.60 4.11 2.23
CA PHE A 273 14.42 2.96 1.35
C PHE A 273 13.22 3.11 0.40
N GLU A 274 12.14 3.76 0.86
CA GLU A 274 10.95 4.05 0.07
C GLU A 274 11.27 4.88 -1.18
N GLN A 275 11.96 6.01 -1.03
CA GLN A 275 12.36 6.86 -2.17
C GLN A 275 13.33 6.13 -3.08
N PHE A 276 14.24 5.32 -2.51
CA PHE A 276 15.15 4.49 -3.30
C PHE A 276 14.38 3.52 -4.21
N CYS A 277 13.41 2.78 -3.69
CA CYS A 277 12.56 1.88 -4.49
C CYS A 277 11.73 2.63 -5.54
N ILE A 278 11.17 3.79 -5.21
CA ILE A 278 10.39 4.62 -6.13
C ILE A 278 11.26 5.11 -7.29
N ASN A 279 12.45 5.63 -6.98
CA ASN A 279 13.38 6.15 -7.99
C ASN A 279 13.95 5.03 -8.87
N TYR A 280 14.26 3.88 -8.28
CA TYR A 280 14.65 2.68 -9.04
C TYR A 280 13.56 2.23 -10.02
N ALA A 281 12.29 2.21 -9.62
CA ALA A 281 11.19 1.91 -10.53
C ALA A 281 11.10 2.93 -11.69
N ASN A 282 11.36 4.21 -11.40
CA ASN A 282 11.39 5.26 -12.43
C ASN A 282 12.56 5.07 -13.41
N GLU A 283 13.74 4.65 -12.95
CA GLU A 283 14.87 4.32 -13.84
C GLU A 283 14.52 3.19 -14.82
N LYS A 284 13.82 2.14 -14.35
CA LYS A 284 13.31 1.08 -15.23
C LYS A 284 12.31 1.58 -16.27
N LEU A 285 11.40 2.48 -15.88
CA LEU A 285 10.44 3.08 -16.82
C LEU A 285 11.14 3.99 -17.84
N GLN A 286 12.15 4.75 -17.40
CA GLN A 286 12.94 5.60 -18.28
C GLN A 286 13.75 4.76 -19.28
N GLN A 287 14.31 3.63 -18.84
CA GLN A 287 15.01 2.68 -19.71
C GLN A 287 14.07 2.12 -20.79
N GLN A 288 12.85 1.74 -20.41
CA GLN A 288 11.83 1.28 -21.36
C GLN A 288 11.48 2.38 -22.36
N PHE A 289 11.30 3.62 -21.90
CA PHE A 289 11.02 4.77 -22.76
C PHE A 289 12.14 5.02 -23.76
N ASN A 290 13.39 5.11 -23.29
CA ASN A 290 14.57 5.30 -24.13
C ASN A 290 14.66 4.17 -25.17
N SER A 291 14.56 2.91 -24.72
CA SER A 291 14.62 1.75 -25.62
C SER A 291 13.53 1.76 -26.68
N HIS A 292 12.30 2.16 -26.33
CA HIS A 292 11.17 2.16 -27.26
C HIS A 292 11.28 3.29 -28.28
N VAL A 293 11.51 4.53 -27.82
CA VAL A 293 11.61 5.71 -28.69
C VAL A 293 12.76 5.55 -29.66
N PHE A 294 13.97 5.25 -29.15
CA PHE A 294 15.16 5.24 -30.01
C PHE A 294 15.21 4.02 -30.93
N LYS A 295 14.78 2.84 -30.47
CA LYS A 295 14.78 1.65 -31.34
C LYS A 295 13.75 1.76 -32.47
N LEU A 296 12.53 2.20 -32.17
CA LEU A 296 11.50 2.34 -33.20
C LEU A 296 11.82 3.45 -34.20
N GLU A 297 12.35 4.58 -33.74
CA GLU A 297 12.79 5.64 -34.64
C GLU A 297 13.91 5.13 -35.55
N GLN A 298 14.93 4.46 -35.00
CA GLN A 298 16.02 3.90 -35.80
C GLN A 298 15.53 2.87 -36.83
N ASP A 299 14.63 1.96 -36.45
CA ASP A 299 14.07 0.96 -37.35
C ASP A 299 13.30 1.62 -38.53
N GLU A 300 12.56 2.71 -38.28
CA GLU A 300 11.84 3.43 -39.34
C GLU A 300 12.79 4.21 -40.25
N TYR A 301 13.84 4.85 -39.72
CA TYR A 301 14.84 5.53 -40.54
C TYR A 301 15.60 4.57 -41.46
N ILE A 302 15.94 3.37 -40.98
CA ILE A 302 16.57 2.31 -41.79
C ILE A 302 15.61 1.87 -42.92
N LYS A 303 14.33 1.68 -42.58
CA LYS A 303 13.30 1.25 -43.53
C LYS A 303 13.03 2.27 -44.64
N GLU A 304 13.12 3.55 -44.33
CA GLU A 304 12.93 4.65 -45.30
C GLU A 304 14.23 5.04 -46.04
N GLU A 305 15.33 4.29 -45.84
CA GLU A 305 16.65 4.53 -46.45
C GLU A 305 17.20 5.96 -46.21
N ILE A 306 16.77 6.59 -45.11
CA ILE A 306 17.21 7.93 -44.74
C ILE A 306 18.58 7.81 -44.08
N SER A 307 19.56 8.56 -44.58
CA SER A 307 20.90 8.65 -43.97
C SER A 307 20.82 9.26 -42.57
N TRP A 308 20.75 8.39 -41.56
CA TRP A 308 20.65 8.77 -40.16
C TRP A 308 22.03 8.91 -39.52
N LYS A 309 22.21 9.97 -38.72
CA LYS A 309 23.29 10.03 -37.73
C LYS A 309 22.73 9.51 -36.42
N MET A 310 23.34 8.46 -35.85
CA MET A 310 23.00 7.96 -34.52
C MET A 310 22.86 9.14 -33.55
N ILE A 311 21.65 9.36 -33.04
CA ILE A 311 21.43 10.31 -31.95
C ILE A 311 22.00 9.65 -30.70
N ASP A 312 23.03 10.26 -30.12
CA ASP A 312 23.50 9.90 -28.79
C ASP A 312 22.39 10.18 -27.78
N PHE A 313 21.98 9.15 -27.06
CA PHE A 313 21.07 9.28 -25.93
C PHE A 313 21.78 8.85 -24.65
N TYR A 314 21.29 9.33 -23.52
CA TYR A 314 21.81 8.95 -22.22
C TYR A 314 21.29 7.56 -21.84
N ASP A 315 22.17 6.56 -21.89
CA ASP A 315 21.87 5.21 -21.40
C ASP A 315 21.97 5.19 -19.87
N ASN A 316 20.84 4.89 -19.22
CA ASN A 316 20.74 4.77 -17.78
C ASN A 316 21.00 3.34 -17.26
N GLN A 317 21.34 2.38 -18.13
CA GLN A 317 21.72 1.02 -17.73
C GLN A 317 22.78 0.97 -16.62
N PRO A 318 23.87 1.79 -16.62
CA PRO A 318 24.86 1.74 -15.55
C PRO A 318 24.28 2.10 -14.17
N CYS A 319 23.27 2.97 -14.11
CA CYS A 319 22.57 3.30 -12.86
C CYS A 319 21.72 2.11 -12.38
N ILE A 320 21.04 1.45 -13.31
CA ILE A 320 20.23 0.25 -13.03
C ILE A 320 21.12 -0.89 -12.53
N ASP A 321 22.25 -1.15 -13.18
CA ASP A 321 23.21 -2.20 -12.81
C ASP A 321 23.75 -1.97 -11.40
N LEU A 322 24.11 -0.73 -11.05
CA LEU A 322 24.54 -0.39 -9.70
C LEU A 322 23.50 -0.77 -8.62
N ILE A 323 22.22 -0.73 -8.96
CA ILE A 323 21.12 -1.00 -8.02
C ILE A 323 20.80 -2.49 -7.94
N GLU A 324 20.57 -3.14 -9.09
CA GLU A 324 19.97 -4.49 -9.17
C GLU A 324 20.94 -5.63 -9.49
N ASP A 325 22.17 -5.33 -9.92
CA ASP A 325 23.12 -6.39 -10.30
C ASP A 325 23.55 -7.20 -9.07
N ARG A 326 24.20 -8.34 -9.29
CA ARG A 326 24.59 -9.31 -8.26
C ARG A 326 25.49 -8.73 -7.16
N LEU A 327 26.22 -7.66 -7.46
CA LEU A 327 27.04 -6.89 -6.51
C LEU A 327 26.52 -5.45 -6.34
N GLY A 328 25.26 -5.21 -6.70
CA GLY A 328 24.58 -3.94 -6.59
C GLY A 328 24.07 -3.67 -5.17
N VAL A 329 23.55 -2.46 -4.97
CA VAL A 329 23.09 -1.97 -3.67
C VAL A 329 22.06 -2.90 -3.01
N LEU A 330 21.08 -3.40 -3.77
CA LEU A 330 20.05 -4.28 -3.23
C LEU A 330 20.59 -5.65 -2.80
N ALA A 331 21.55 -6.20 -3.56
CA ALA A 331 22.17 -7.48 -3.22
C ALA A 331 22.99 -7.38 -1.93
N LEU A 332 23.77 -6.30 -1.78
CA LEU A 332 24.55 -6.04 -0.57
C LEU A 332 23.66 -5.80 0.66
N LEU A 333 22.55 -5.08 0.49
CA LEU A 333 21.57 -4.87 1.55
C LEU A 333 20.93 -6.20 2.02
N ASP A 334 20.58 -7.08 1.07
CA ASP A 334 20.04 -8.42 1.37
C ASP A 334 21.06 -9.31 2.08
N GLU A 335 22.34 -9.20 1.75
CA GLU A 335 23.43 -9.90 2.44
C GLU A 335 23.56 -9.41 3.88
N GLU A 336 23.60 -8.10 4.09
CA GLU A 336 23.74 -7.50 5.42
C GLU A 336 22.55 -7.84 6.34
N CYS A 337 21.34 -7.88 5.79
CA CYS A 337 20.13 -8.30 6.52
C CYS A 337 20.16 -9.77 6.99
N ARG A 338 21.02 -10.62 6.42
CA ARG A 338 21.20 -12.02 6.86
C ARG A 338 22.27 -12.17 7.94
N VAL A 339 23.10 -11.14 8.15
CA VAL A 339 24.15 -11.16 9.17
C VAL A 339 23.49 -10.98 10.55
N PRO A 340 23.74 -11.86 11.54
CA PRO A 340 23.08 -11.79 12.86
C PRO A 340 23.28 -10.48 13.64
N GLN A 341 24.30 -9.70 13.28
CA GLN A 341 24.63 -8.39 13.87
C GLN A 341 24.76 -7.30 12.81
N GLY A 342 24.18 -7.51 11.62
CA GLY A 342 24.24 -6.51 10.56
C GLY A 342 23.57 -5.21 10.97
N SER A 343 24.12 -4.10 10.49
CA SER A 343 23.67 -2.75 10.86
C SER A 343 23.71 -1.81 9.67
N ASP A 344 22.99 -0.68 9.76
CA ASP A 344 23.02 0.36 8.72
C ASP A 344 24.44 0.95 8.51
N GLN A 345 25.35 0.83 9.49
CA GLN A 345 26.74 1.31 9.40
C GLN A 345 27.69 0.32 8.73
N GLY A 346 27.25 -0.92 8.48
CA GLY A 346 28.09 -2.04 8.03
C GLY A 346 28.80 -2.79 9.15
#